data_AF-A0AAD1IXE6-F1
#
_entry.id   AF-A0AAD1IXE6-F1
#
_cell.length_a   1.000
_cell.length_b   1.000
_cell.length_c   1.000
_cell.angle_alpha   90.00
_cell.angle_beta   90.00
_cell.angle_gamma   90.00
#
_symmetry.space_group_name_H-M   'P 1'
#
loop_
_entity.id
_entity.type
_entity.pdbx_description
1 polymer ?
#
loop_
_entity_poly.entity_id
_entity_poly.type
_entity_poly.pdbx_seq_one_letter_code
_entity_poly.pdbx_strand_id
1 'polypeptide(L)'
;MIEVLQDMPAGVAGIRVSGRVTADDFHQFTPTLDQMLDADEIRFVEVIGPDYEGFGPGGLLADVKQGFSSVKHLRAFKRTAVVTDKEWIAHTLHALAWMIPGEVELFGLDQLDAAKQWAAS
;
A
#
# COMPACT_ATOMS: atom_id res chain seq x y z
N MET A 1 -9.84 -4.10 7.61
CA MET A 1 -10.32 -2.72 7.34
C MET A 1 -9.23 -1.94 6.63
N ILE A 2 -9.64 -1.01 5.75
CA ILE A 2 -8.76 -0.10 4.99
C ILE A 2 -9.16 1.34 5.33
N GLU A 3 -8.20 2.18 5.72
CA GLU A 3 -8.41 3.59 6.08
C GLU A 3 -7.48 4.50 5.29
N VAL A 4 -7.97 5.65 4.82
CA VAL A 4 -7.13 6.67 4.17
C VAL A 4 -6.44 7.54 5.21
N LEU A 5 -5.13 7.71 5.08
CA LEU A 5 -4.36 8.64 5.90
C LEU A 5 -4.55 10.07 5.40
N GLN A 6 -5.07 10.95 6.25
CA GLN A 6 -5.32 12.37 5.92
C GLN A 6 -4.08 13.25 6.09
N ASP A 7 -3.17 12.85 6.99
CA ASP A 7 -1.95 13.58 7.32
C ASP A 7 -0.77 13.10 6.45
N MET A 8 -0.82 13.46 5.17
CA MET A 8 0.19 13.08 4.18
C MET A 8 0.85 14.30 3.54
N PRO A 9 2.15 14.23 3.21
CA PRO A 9 2.80 15.25 2.41
C PRO A 9 2.08 15.46 1.07
N ALA A 10 2.19 16.66 0.50
CA ALA A 10 1.59 16.98 -0.78
C ALA A 10 2.07 16.00 -1.87
N GLY A 11 1.13 15.43 -2.63
CA GLY A 11 1.43 14.47 -3.69
C GLY A 11 1.76 13.05 -3.21
N VAL A 12 1.58 12.75 -1.92
CA VAL A 12 1.72 11.40 -1.36
C VAL A 12 0.35 10.89 -0.92
N ALA A 13 -0.04 9.74 -1.45
CA ALA A 13 -1.22 9.01 -1.02
C ALA A 13 -0.85 8.05 0.12
N GLY A 14 -1.76 7.82 1.07
CA GLY A 14 -1.47 6.94 2.20
C GLY A 14 -2.69 6.17 2.68
N ILE A 15 -2.49 4.90 3.05
CA ILE A 15 -3.52 4.06 3.67
C ILE A 15 -2.99 3.34 4.90
N ARG A 16 -3.90 2.93 5.77
CA ARG A 16 -3.66 1.97 6.84
C ARG A 16 -4.55 0.75 6.64
N VAL A 17 -3.98 -0.43 6.81
CA VAL A 17 -4.71 -1.69 6.85
C VAL A 17 -4.56 -2.34 8.23
N SER A 18 -5.67 -2.87 8.73
CA SER A 18 -5.79 -3.44 10.08
C SER A 18 -6.82 -4.56 10.09
N GLY A 19 -6.76 -5.43 11.11
CA GLY A 19 -7.60 -6.62 11.21
C GLY A 19 -7.55 -7.48 9.94
N ARG A 20 -8.70 -8.02 9.55
CA ARG A 20 -8.87 -8.79 8.31
C ARG A 20 -9.38 -7.87 7.20
N VAL A 21 -8.73 -7.91 6.03
CA VAL A 21 -9.22 -7.21 4.83
C VAL A 21 -9.96 -8.23 3.96
N THR A 22 -11.24 -7.97 3.73
CA THR A 22 -12.13 -8.81 2.92
C THR A 22 -12.19 -8.33 1.47
N ALA A 23 -12.80 -9.14 0.59
CA ALA A 23 -12.98 -8.76 -0.82
C ALA A 23 -13.91 -7.56 -0.94
N ASP A 24 -14.97 -7.54 -0.13
CA ASP A 24 -15.93 -6.44 -0.06
C ASP A 24 -15.26 -5.15 0.39
N ASP A 25 -14.39 -5.19 1.42
CA ASP A 25 -13.62 -4.02 1.86
C ASP A 25 -12.78 -3.45 0.70
N PHE A 26 -12.09 -4.34 -0.03
CA PHE A 26 -11.25 -3.94 -1.15
C PHE A 26 -12.08 -3.36 -2.30
N HIS A 27 -13.17 -4.02 -2.69
CA HIS A 27 -14.07 -3.56 -3.76
C HIS A 27 -14.69 -2.20 -3.45
N GLN A 28 -15.10 -1.99 -2.21
CA GLN A 28 -15.63 -0.70 -1.75
C GLN A 28 -14.56 0.38 -1.74
N PHE A 29 -13.31 0.00 -1.48
CA PHE A 29 -12.18 0.92 -1.45
C PHE A 29 -11.62 1.24 -2.85
N THR A 30 -11.77 0.34 -3.84
CA THR A 30 -11.22 0.49 -5.19
C THR A 30 -11.47 1.87 -5.82
N PRO A 31 -12.67 2.47 -5.80
CA PRO A 31 -12.87 3.80 -6.39
C PRO A 31 -12.06 4.90 -5.70
N THR A 32 -11.84 4.78 -4.39
CA THR A 32 -11.01 5.73 -3.63
C THR A 32 -9.53 5.53 -3.96
N LEU A 33 -9.10 4.27 -4.04
CA LEU A 33 -7.76 3.91 -4.47
C LEU A 33 -7.48 4.45 -5.89
N ASP A 34 -8.39 4.24 -6.83
CA ASP A 34 -8.26 4.73 -8.21
C ASP A 34 -8.08 6.26 -8.24
N GLN A 35 -8.86 7.00 -7.44
CA GLN A 35 -8.72 8.46 -7.33
C GLN A 35 -7.39 8.90 -6.70
N MET A 36 -6.92 8.18 -5.67
CA MET A 36 -5.63 8.46 -5.02
C MET A 36 -4.44 8.17 -5.95
N LEU A 37 -4.63 7.28 -6.93
CA LEU A 37 -3.61 6.81 -7.86
C LEU A 37 -3.78 7.36 -9.28
N ASP A 38 -4.71 8.31 -9.49
CA ASP A 38 -4.93 8.97 -10.78
C ASP A 38 -3.95 10.13 -10.99
N ALA A 39 -2.67 9.79 -11.08
CA ALA A 39 -1.58 10.73 -11.35
C ALA A 39 -0.53 10.10 -12.27
N ASP A 40 0.16 10.95 -13.04
CA ASP A 40 1.33 10.55 -13.85
C ASP A 40 2.48 10.04 -12.98
N GLU A 41 2.52 10.48 -11.72
CA GLU A 41 3.53 10.12 -10.73
C GLU A 41 2.88 9.79 -9.39
N ILE A 42 3.08 8.56 -8.93
CA ILE A 42 2.45 8.01 -7.73
C ILE A 42 3.53 7.82 -6.65
N ARG A 43 3.29 8.45 -5.51
CA ARG A 43 4.02 8.23 -4.25
C ARG A 43 3.04 7.71 -3.21
N PHE A 44 3.37 6.61 -2.56
CA PHE A 44 2.41 5.88 -1.73
C PHE A 44 3.02 5.45 -0.39
N VAL A 45 2.20 5.47 0.67
CA VAL A 45 2.54 4.92 1.99
C VAL A 45 1.46 3.93 2.41
N GLU A 46 1.85 2.69 2.65
CA GLU A 46 0.97 1.64 3.20
C GLU A 46 1.39 1.32 4.63
N VAL A 47 0.51 1.56 5.60
CA VAL A 47 0.74 1.22 7.00
C VAL A 47 0.00 -0.07 7.33
N ILE A 48 0.74 -1.10 7.72
CA ILE A 48 0.16 -2.40 8.06
C ILE A 48 0.21 -2.57 9.57
N GLY A 49 -0.97 -2.41 10.18
CA GLY A 49 -1.16 -2.39 11.63
C GLY A 49 -0.75 -3.70 12.32
N PRO A 50 -0.45 -3.65 13.63
CA PRO A 50 -0.04 -4.83 14.39
C PRO A 50 -1.13 -5.90 14.44
N ASP A 51 -2.40 -5.48 14.35
CA ASP A 51 -3.59 -6.31 14.34
C ASP A 51 -3.95 -6.85 12.94
N TYR A 52 -3.17 -6.54 11.90
CA TYR A 52 -3.42 -7.07 10.56
C TYR A 52 -3.29 -8.60 10.55
N GLU A 53 -4.35 -9.27 10.10
CA GLU A 53 -4.47 -10.74 10.01
C GLU A 53 -4.27 -11.27 8.59
N GLY A 54 -4.00 -10.38 7.63
CA GLY A 54 -3.95 -10.74 6.21
C GLY A 54 -5.32 -10.67 5.54
N PHE A 55 -5.37 -11.28 4.36
CA PHE A 55 -6.58 -11.35 3.54
C PHE A 55 -7.57 -12.41 4.10
N GLY A 56 -8.87 -12.15 3.93
CA GLY A 56 -9.93 -13.07 4.33
C GLY A 56 -9.87 -14.47 3.65
N PRO A 57 -10.62 -15.46 4.16
CA PRO A 57 -10.75 -16.77 3.52
C PRO A 57 -11.21 -16.63 2.06
N GLY A 58 -10.48 -17.24 1.12
CA GLY A 58 -10.69 -17.07 -0.32
C GLY A 58 -9.60 -16.23 -1.01
N GLY A 59 -8.89 -15.39 -0.26
CA GLY A 59 -7.78 -14.57 -0.75
C GLY A 59 -8.22 -13.43 -1.69
N LEU A 60 -7.43 -12.36 -1.75
CA LEU A 60 -7.68 -11.22 -2.66
C LEU A 60 -6.75 -11.21 -3.88
N LEU A 61 -6.06 -12.32 -4.16
CA LEU A 61 -5.07 -12.34 -5.24
C LEU A 61 -5.69 -11.97 -6.59
N ALA A 62 -6.93 -12.41 -6.87
CA ALA A 62 -7.63 -12.05 -8.10
C ALA A 62 -8.03 -10.57 -8.11
N ASP A 63 -8.54 -10.06 -6.99
CA ASP A 63 -9.06 -8.69 -6.84
C ASP A 63 -7.96 -7.64 -6.81
N VAL A 64 -6.89 -7.89 -6.03
CA VAL A 64 -5.65 -7.11 -6.03
C VAL A 64 -5.06 -7.13 -7.43
N LYS A 65 -4.94 -8.31 -8.06
CA LYS A 65 -4.45 -8.38 -9.43
C LYS A 65 -5.34 -7.61 -10.39
N GLN A 66 -6.67 -7.59 -10.23
CA GLN A 66 -7.56 -6.82 -11.09
C GLN A 66 -7.40 -5.31 -10.88
N GLY A 67 -7.34 -4.84 -9.62
CA GLY A 67 -7.09 -3.43 -9.29
C GLY A 67 -5.73 -2.95 -9.79
N PHE A 68 -4.68 -3.75 -9.61
CA PHE A 68 -3.32 -3.44 -10.09
C PHE A 68 -3.12 -3.74 -11.60
N SER A 69 -3.91 -4.63 -12.22
CA SER A 69 -3.87 -4.91 -13.68
C SER A 69 -4.62 -3.87 -14.51
N SER A 70 -5.12 -2.79 -13.91
CA SER A 70 -5.30 -1.52 -14.61
C SER A 70 -3.92 -0.93 -14.92
N VAL A 71 -3.17 -1.60 -15.81
CA VAL A 71 -1.73 -1.49 -16.11
C VAL A 71 -1.25 -0.08 -16.53
N LYS A 72 -2.15 0.91 -16.63
CA LYS A 72 -1.75 2.31 -16.87
C LYS A 72 -0.95 2.91 -15.73
N HIS A 73 -1.21 2.53 -14.48
CA HIS A 73 -0.64 3.20 -13.30
C HIS A 73 0.56 2.47 -12.68
N LEU A 74 0.78 1.18 -12.96
CA LEU A 74 1.91 0.43 -12.40
C LEU A 74 3.25 1.13 -12.67
N ARG A 75 3.45 1.70 -13.86
CA ARG A 75 4.68 2.44 -14.21
C ARG A 75 4.77 3.85 -13.60
N ALA A 76 3.65 4.39 -13.11
CA ALA A 76 3.60 5.69 -12.46
C ALA A 76 4.09 5.63 -11.01
N PHE A 77 4.11 4.45 -10.38
CA PHE A 77 4.71 4.27 -9.05
C PHE A 77 6.19 4.63 -9.06
N LYS A 78 6.54 5.68 -8.32
CA LYS A 78 7.92 6.09 -8.08
C LYS A 78 8.42 5.59 -6.75
N ARG A 79 7.61 5.72 -5.71
CA ARG A 79 7.96 5.37 -4.34
C ARG A 79 6.79 4.77 -3.60
N THR A 80 7.04 3.63 -2.97
CA THR A 80 6.09 2.96 -2.08
C THR A 80 6.77 2.67 -0.76
N ALA A 81 6.38 3.36 0.30
CA ALA A 81 6.82 3.04 1.65
C ALA A 81 5.85 2.04 2.27
N VAL A 82 6.35 0.91 2.76
CA VAL A 82 5.55 0.00 3.57
C VAL A 82 5.99 0.12 5.02
N VAL A 83 5.04 0.35 5.91
CA VAL A 83 5.29 0.63 7.33
C VAL A 83 4.69 -0.48 8.17
N THR A 84 5.51 -1.36 8.74
CA THR A 84 5.03 -2.50 9.53
C THR A 84 6.10 -3.11 10.42
N ASP A 85 5.69 -3.64 11.57
CA ASP A 85 6.55 -4.44 12.46
C ASP A 85 6.33 -5.96 12.27
N LYS A 86 5.56 -6.37 11.25
CA LYS A 86 5.26 -7.79 10.99
C LYS A 86 6.36 -8.45 10.15
N GLU A 87 7.13 -9.34 10.78
CA GLU A 87 8.27 -10.02 10.13
C GLU A 87 7.90 -10.75 8.83
N TRP A 88 6.75 -11.44 8.79
CA TRP A 88 6.33 -12.17 7.58
C TRP A 88 6.08 -11.25 6.38
N ILE A 89 5.67 -9.99 6.63
CA ILE A 89 5.48 -8.99 5.58
C ILE A 89 6.84 -8.51 5.09
N ALA A 90 7.76 -8.23 6.01
CA ALA A 90 9.13 -7.84 5.69
C ALA A 90 9.82 -8.89 4.79
N HIS A 91 9.63 -10.18 5.10
CA HIS A 91 10.15 -11.28 4.28
C HIS A 91 9.46 -11.37 2.91
N THR A 92 8.15 -11.17 2.86
CA THR A 92 7.38 -11.19 1.60
C THR A 92 7.82 -10.05 0.68
N LEU A 93 7.98 -8.83 1.21
CA LEU A 93 8.46 -7.69 0.44
C LEU A 93 9.90 -7.88 -0.04
N HIS A 94 10.81 -8.37 0.81
CA HIS A 94 12.16 -8.69 0.35
C HIS A 94 12.18 -9.68 -0.83
N ALA A 95 11.26 -10.65 -0.85
CA ALA A 95 11.19 -11.64 -1.92
C ALA A 95 10.54 -11.11 -3.21
N LEU A 96 9.64 -10.12 -3.12
CA LEU A 96 8.77 -9.70 -4.23
C LEU A 96 8.97 -8.25 -4.69
N ALA A 97 9.70 -7.41 -3.95
CA ALA A 97 9.86 -5.97 -4.25
C ALA A 97 10.46 -5.71 -5.63
N TRP A 98 11.33 -6.59 -6.12
CA TRP A 98 11.93 -6.48 -7.46
C TRP A 98 10.92 -6.55 -8.61
N MET A 99 9.69 -7.01 -8.36
CA MET A 99 8.60 -7.04 -9.34
C MET A 99 7.74 -5.77 -9.33
N ILE A 100 7.87 -4.94 -8.29
CA ILE A 100 7.11 -3.70 -8.12
C ILE A 100 7.86 -2.59 -8.84
N PRO A 101 7.22 -1.85 -9.77
CA PRO A 101 7.87 -0.70 -10.39
C PRO A 101 8.11 0.42 -9.38
N GLY A 102 9.22 1.15 -9.54
CA GLY A 102 9.63 2.21 -8.63
C GLY A 102 10.51 1.71 -7.48
N GLU A 103 10.78 2.59 -6.52
CA GLU A 103 11.49 2.28 -5.29
C GLU A 103 10.49 1.83 -4.22
N VAL A 104 10.84 0.77 -3.49
CA VAL A 104 10.05 0.27 -2.37
C VAL A 104 10.95 0.22 -1.15
N GLU A 105 10.50 0.80 -0.04
CA GLU A 105 11.27 0.80 1.21
C GLU A 105 10.37 0.41 2.39
N LEU A 106 10.96 -0.33 3.33
CA LEU A 106 10.30 -0.86 4.51
C LEU A 106 10.70 -0.03 5.74
N PHE A 107 9.71 0.35 6.54
CA PHE A 107 9.88 1.11 7.77
C PHE A 107 9.17 0.43 8.94
N GLY A 108 9.67 0.61 10.16
CA GLY A 108 8.95 0.24 11.38
C GLY A 108 7.76 1.16 11.64
N LEU A 109 6.79 0.72 12.46
CA LEU A 109 5.62 1.54 12.81
C LEU A 109 6.00 2.83 13.54
N ASP A 110 7.11 2.83 14.26
CA ASP A 110 7.71 4.00 14.93
C ASP A 110 8.39 4.98 13.95
N GLN A 111 8.58 4.59 12.69
CA GLN A 111 9.21 5.37 11.64
C GLN A 111 8.22 5.94 10.62
N LEU A 112 6.92 5.98 10.92
CA LEU A 112 5.88 6.45 9.99
C LEU A 112 6.19 7.84 9.41
N ASP A 113 6.67 8.78 10.23
CA ASP A 113 6.98 10.12 9.73
C ASP A 113 8.19 10.14 8.79
N ALA A 114 9.19 9.29 9.04
CA ALA A 114 10.33 9.11 8.13
C ALA A 114 9.87 8.47 6.80
N ALA A 115 8.96 7.49 6.87
CA ALA A 115 8.38 6.84 5.70
C ALA A 115 7.62 7.85 4.82
N LYS A 116 6.81 8.73 5.43
CA LYS A 116 6.11 9.82 4.74
C LYS A 116 7.10 10.76 4.03
N GLN A 117 8.16 11.18 4.72
CA GLN A 117 9.17 12.08 4.16
C GLN A 117 9.94 11.46 3.00
N TRP A 118 10.34 10.18 3.14
CA TRP A 118 11.02 9.43 2.10
C TRP A 118 10.14 9.25 0.85
N ALA A 119 8.86 8.92 1.06
CA ALA A 119 7.91 8.78 -0.04
C ALA A 119 7.76 10.11 -0.80
N ALA A 120 7.81 11.24 -0.10
CA ALA A 120 7.67 12.59 -0.66
C ALA A 120 8.91 13.10 -1.41
N SER A 121 10.11 12.57 -1.16
CA SER A 121 11.35 13.11 -1.74
C SER A 121 11.57 12.75 -3.21
#